data_AF-K9H603-F1
#
_entry.id   AF-K9H603-F1
#
_cell.length_a   1.000
_cell.length_b   1.000
_cell.length_c   1.000
_cell.angle_alpha   90.00
_cell.angle_beta   90.00
_cell.angle_gamma   90.00
#
_symmetry.space_group_name_H-M   'P 1'
#
loop_
_entity.id
_entity.type
_entity.pdbx_description
1 polymer ?
#
loop_
_entity_poly.entity_id
_entity_poly.type
_entity_poly.pdbx_seq_one_letter_code
_entity_poly.pdbx_strand_id
1 'polypeptide(L)'
;MAESDDERPIDLEAAMLDPTTVFDDPTEVAAHAHLTVQQKRAILERWKRSAEARSASNEVTREEAERARGHLSRVELAEGLIDRPNPLD
;
A
#
# COMPACT_ATOMS: atom_id res chain seq x y z
N MET A 1 14.46 -26.66 -6.63
CA MET A 1 14.36 -25.44 -7.45
C MET A 1 13.70 -24.41 -6.56
N ALA A 2 14.46 -23.42 -6.10
CA ALA A 2 13.86 -22.28 -5.43
C ALA A 2 13.32 -21.41 -6.55
N GLU A 3 12.01 -21.43 -6.76
CA GLU A 3 11.34 -20.46 -7.61
C GLU A 3 11.57 -19.10 -6.93
N SER A 4 12.42 -18.28 -7.54
CA SER A 4 12.62 -16.90 -7.13
C SER A 4 11.26 -16.22 -7.21
N ASP A 5 10.71 -15.87 -6.05
CA ASP A 5 9.43 -15.17 -5.90
C ASP A 5 9.40 -13.82 -6.64
N ASP A 6 10.58 -13.36 -7.07
CA ASP A 6 10.89 -12.08 -7.71
C ASP A 6 10.31 -11.89 -9.12
N GLU A 7 9.87 -12.96 -9.80
CA GLU A 7 9.37 -12.91 -11.19
C GLU A 7 7.84 -13.10 -11.31
N ARG A 8 7.11 -13.27 -10.20
CA ARG A 8 5.65 -13.40 -10.30
C ARG A 8 5.03 -12.03 -10.63
N PRO A 9 4.28 -11.90 -11.74
CA PRO A 9 3.58 -10.66 -12.03
C PRO A 9 2.65 -10.36 -10.85
N ILE A 10 2.77 -9.15 -10.28
CA ILE A 10 1.85 -8.73 -9.22
C ILE A 10 0.43 -8.86 -9.77
N ASP A 11 -0.45 -9.48 -9.00
CA ASP A 11 -1.87 -9.47 -9.28
C ASP A 11 -2.43 -8.05 -9.00
N LEU A 12 -2.31 -7.19 -10.01
CA LEU A 12 -2.74 -5.80 -9.93
C LEU A 12 -4.25 -5.69 -9.67
N GLU A 13 -5.03 -6.63 -10.21
CA GLU A 13 -6.48 -6.66 -9.99
C GLU A 13 -6.78 -6.92 -8.50
N ALA A 14 -6.10 -7.89 -7.90
CA ALA A 14 -6.18 -8.14 -6.45
C ALA A 14 -5.70 -6.92 -5.65
N ALA A 15 -4.58 -6.29 -6.04
CA ALA A 15 -4.05 -5.12 -5.34
C ALA A 15 -4.97 -3.90 -5.40
N MET A 16 -5.72 -3.71 -6.51
CA MET A 16 -6.71 -2.66 -6.64
C MET A 16 -8.00 -2.95 -5.83
N LEU A 17 -8.30 -4.22 -5.60
CA LEU A 17 -9.45 -4.65 -4.81
C LEU A 17 -9.15 -4.58 -3.31
N ASP A 18 -8.08 -5.22 -2.86
CA ASP A 18 -7.61 -5.18 -1.49
C ASP A 18 -6.08 -5.30 -1.42
N PRO A 19 -5.35 -4.18 -1.29
CA PRO A 19 -3.90 -4.21 -1.40
C PRO A 19 -3.20 -4.99 -0.28
N THR A 20 -3.85 -5.21 0.86
CA THR A 20 -3.31 -6.04 1.95
C THR A 20 -3.19 -7.52 1.59
N THR A 21 -3.82 -7.95 0.49
CA THR A 21 -3.70 -9.33 0.00
C THR A 21 -2.45 -9.56 -0.84
N VAL A 22 -1.82 -8.48 -1.30
CA VAL A 22 -0.70 -8.51 -2.24
C VAL A 22 0.55 -7.90 -1.61
N PHE A 23 0.39 -6.85 -0.80
CA PHE A 23 1.47 -6.15 -0.13
C PHE A 23 1.24 -6.19 1.38
N ASP A 24 2.32 -6.38 2.14
CA ASP A 24 2.26 -6.31 3.60
C ASP A 24 2.44 -4.88 4.10
N ASP A 25 3.15 -4.02 3.34
CA ASP A 25 3.43 -2.63 3.72
C ASP A 25 3.23 -1.57 2.59
N PRO A 26 2.65 -0.39 2.92
CA PRO A 26 2.56 0.80 2.06
C PRO A 26 3.81 1.15 1.28
N THR A 27 4.96 1.02 1.93
CA THR A 27 6.23 1.41 1.32
C THR A 27 6.68 0.46 0.22
N GLU A 28 6.22 -0.81 0.22
CA GLU A 28 6.51 -1.78 -0.84
C GLU A 28 5.86 -1.37 -2.15
N VAL A 29 4.64 -0.84 -2.10
CA VAL A 29 3.93 -0.31 -3.29
C VAL A 29 4.72 0.85 -3.90
N ALA A 30 5.25 1.75 -3.06
CA ALA A 30 6.08 2.86 -3.52
C ALA A 30 7.40 2.39 -4.12
N ALA A 31 8.04 1.39 -3.53
CA ALA A 31 9.30 0.81 -3.99
C ALA A 31 9.15 -0.10 -5.22
N HIS A 32 7.93 -0.55 -5.53
CA HIS A 32 7.74 -1.54 -6.58
C HIS A 32 8.16 -1.04 -7.97
N ALA A 33 9.10 -1.74 -8.61
CA ALA A 33 9.69 -1.29 -9.88
C ALA A 33 8.69 -1.35 -11.06
N HIS A 34 7.80 -2.35 -11.05
CA HIS A 34 6.90 -2.61 -12.19
C HIS A 34 5.58 -1.83 -12.14
N LEU A 35 5.33 -1.08 -11.06
CA LEU A 35 4.12 -0.25 -10.96
C LEU A 35 4.41 1.16 -11.48
N THR A 36 3.53 1.66 -12.33
CA THR A 36 3.52 3.06 -12.72
C THR A 36 3.14 3.94 -11.53
N VAL A 37 3.56 5.21 -11.55
CA VAL A 37 3.19 6.21 -10.54
C VAL A 37 1.67 6.26 -10.30
N GLN A 38 0.88 6.16 -11.38
CA GLN A 38 -0.59 6.16 -11.30
C GLN A 38 -1.13 4.91 -10.59
N GLN A 39 -0.60 3.72 -10.90
CA GLN A 39 -0.99 2.48 -10.22
C GLN A 39 -0.61 2.51 -8.74
N LYS A 40 0.61 2.98 -8.42
CA LYS A 40 1.05 3.13 -7.04
C LYS A 40 0.11 4.03 -6.25
N ARG A 41 -0.24 5.20 -6.80
CA ARG A 41 -1.20 6.13 -6.18
C ARG A 41 -2.58 5.50 -5.99
N ALA A 42 -3.11 4.80 -7.00
CA ALA A 42 -4.42 4.15 -6.90
C ALA A 42 -4.47 3.07 -5.79
N ILE A 43 -3.39 2.27 -5.68
CA ILE A 43 -3.26 1.26 -4.64
C ILE A 43 -3.17 1.91 -3.24
N LEU A 44 -2.30 2.92 -3.09
CA LEU A 44 -2.14 3.64 -1.82
C LEU A 44 -3.42 4.37 -1.40
N GLU A 45 -4.16 4.96 -2.34
CA GLU A 45 -5.47 5.58 -2.07
C GLU A 45 -6.47 4.54 -1.53
N ARG A 46 -6.49 3.33 -2.09
CA ARG A 46 -7.35 2.25 -1.60
C ARG A 46 -6.99 1.87 -0.16
N TRP A 47 -5.70 1.80 0.15
CA TRP A 47 -5.22 1.55 1.50
C TRP A 47 -5.60 2.66 2.48
N LYS A 48 -5.42 3.92 2.09
CA LYS A 48 -5.83 5.07 2.87
C LYS A 48 -7.30 4.99 3.24
N ARG A 49 -8.19 4.80 2.26
CA ARG A 49 -9.63 4.73 2.51
C ARG A 49 -10.03 3.57 3.43
N SER A 50 -9.44 2.39 3.22
CA SER A 50 -9.68 1.22 4.07
C SER A 50 -9.23 1.45 5.51
N ALA A 51 -8.06 2.07 5.72
CA ALA A 51 -7.54 2.36 7.04
C ALA A 51 -8.28 3.52 7.73
N GLU A 52 -8.69 4.56 6.98
CA GLU A 52 -9.56 5.63 7.48
C GLU A 52 -10.89 5.06 7.98
N ALA A 53 -11.55 4.22 7.15
CA ALA A 53 -12.81 3.57 7.50
C ALA A 53 -12.68 2.72 8.77
N ARG A 54 -11.62 1.92 8.90
CA ARG A 54 -11.36 1.11 10.11
C ARG A 54 -11.07 2.00 11.32
N SER A 55 -10.26 3.05 11.17
CA SER A 55 -9.88 3.93 12.27
C SER A 55 -11.04 4.75 12.84
N ALA A 56 -12.06 5.01 12.03
CA ALA A 56 -13.26 5.75 12.38
C ALA A 56 -14.46 4.84 12.71
N SER A 57 -14.34 3.52 12.51
CA SER A 57 -15.41 2.57 12.79
C SER A 57 -15.53 2.30 14.29
N ASN A 58 -16.77 2.30 14.78
CA ASN A 58 -17.09 1.88 16.15
C ASN A 58 -17.22 0.35 16.29
N GLU A 59 -17.11 -0.40 15.17
CA GLU A 59 -17.24 -1.86 15.14
C GLU A 59 -15.90 -2.58 15.39
N VAL A 60 -14.78 -1.84 15.36
CA VAL A 60 -13.45 -2.39 15.63
C VAL A 60 -13.00 -2.07 17.06
N THR A 61 -12.09 -2.87 17.58
CA THR A 61 -11.45 -2.59 18.87
C THR A 61 -10.55 -1.36 18.79
N ARG A 62 -10.25 -0.76 19.95
CA ARG A 62 -9.31 0.35 20.05
C ARG A 62 -7.94 0.01 19.43
N GLU A 63 -7.43 -1.19 19.70
CA GLU A 63 -6.15 -1.64 19.16
C GLU A 63 -6.17 -1.74 17.62
N GLU A 64 -7.28 -2.21 17.04
CA GLU A 64 -7.45 -2.26 15.59
C GLU A 64 -7.53 -0.86 14.98
N ALA A 65 -8.25 0.07 15.63
CA ALA A 65 -8.28 1.47 15.20
C ALA A 65 -6.89 2.13 15.31
N GLU A 66 -6.12 1.86 16.37
CA GLU A 66 -4.75 2.34 16.54
C GLU A 66 -3.81 1.76 15.48
N ARG A 67 -3.92 0.46 15.16
CA ARG A 67 -3.19 -0.16 14.04
C ARG A 67 -3.54 0.48 12.70
N ALA A 68 -4.84 0.75 12.46
CA ALA A 68 -5.29 1.41 11.24
C ALA A 68 -4.70 2.83 11.12
N ARG A 69 -4.63 3.60 12.21
CA ARG A 69 -3.95 4.91 12.22
C ARG A 69 -2.46 4.81 11.93
N GLY A 70 -1.77 3.84 12.51
CA GLY A 70 -0.36 3.58 12.20
C GLY A 70 -0.15 3.23 10.73
N HIS A 71 -1.09 2.48 10.15
CA HIS A 71 -1.08 2.15 8.72
C HIS A 71 -1.29 3.39 7.84
N LEU A 72 -2.16 4.32 8.23
CA LEU A 72 -2.34 5.60 7.52
C LEU A 72 -1.03 6.40 7.44
N SER A 73 -0.29 6.53 8.54
CA SER A 73 0.99 7.23 8.53
C SER A 73 2.03 6.60 7.59
N ARG A 74 1.97 5.27 7.40
CA ARG A 74 2.84 4.58 6.42
C ARG A 74 2.40 4.84 4.98
N VAL A 75 1.09 4.90 4.72
CA VAL A 75 0.56 5.27 3.41
C VAL A 75 1.00 6.68 3.03
N GLU A 76 0.89 7.65 3.94
CA GLU A 76 1.35 9.02 3.69
C GLU A 76 2.86 9.09 3.39
N LEU A 77 3.66 8.28 4.09
CA LEU A 77 5.09 8.15 3.83
C LEU A 77 5.36 7.58 2.42
N ALA A 78 4.64 6.52 2.05
CA ALA A 78 4.74 5.90 0.73
C ALA A 78 4.31 6.85 -0.40
N GLU A 79 3.25 7.64 -0.21
CA GLU A 79 2.83 8.68 -1.15
C GLU A 79 3.94 9.73 -1.34
N GLY A 80 4.60 10.14 -0.25
CA GLY A 80 5.74 11.06 -0.31
C GLY A 80 6.98 10.50 -1.03
N LEU A 81 7.17 9.17 -0.99
CA LEU A 81 8.24 8.50 -1.74
C LEU A 81 7.97 8.49 -3.25
N ILE A 82 6.71 8.45 -3.66
CA ILE A 82 6.31 8.51 -5.08
C ILE A 82 6.51 9.92 -5.66
N ASP A 83 6.24 10.95 -4.86
CA ASP A 83 6.31 12.36 -5.31
C ASP A 83 7.75 12.89 -5.33
N ARG A 84 8.67 12.25 -4.60
CA ARG A 84 10.09 12.59 -4.68
C ARG A 84 10.62 12.20 -6.06
N PRO A 85 11.12 13.15 -6.87
CA PRO A 85 11.77 12.80 -8.12
C PRO A 85 12.99 11.95 -7.79
N ASN A 86 13.04 10.75 -8.36
CA ASN A 86 14.26 9.95 -8.34
C ASN A 86 15.34 10.80 -9.04
N PRO A 87 16.48 11.14 -8.41
CA PRO A 87 17.49 12.02 -9.00
C PRO A 87 18.26 11.38 -10.18
N LEU A 88 17.71 10.33 -10.80
CA LEU A 88 18.34 9.50 -11.83
C LEU A 88 17.48 9.37 -13.10
N ASP A 89 16.43 10.17 -13.27
CA ASP A 89 15.76 10.35 -14.58
C ASP A 89 16.36 11.55 -15.33
#